data_AF-A0A6G3S966-F1
#
_entry.id   AF-A0A6G3S966-F1
#
_cell.length_a   1.000
_cell.length_b   1.000
_cell.length_c   1.000
_cell.angle_alpha   90.00
_cell.angle_beta   90.00
_cell.angle_gamma   90.00
#
_symmetry.space_group_name_H-M   'P 1'
#
loop_
_entity.id
_entity.type
_entity.pdbx_description
1 polymer ?
#
loop_
_entity_poly.entity_id
_entity_poly.type
_entity_poly.pdbx_seq_one_letter_code
_entity_poly.pdbx_strand_id
1 'polypeptide(L)'
;RRALSGWSGAIGPPVAPPDAAKSLRWAESAVTLMERGLLPAAEVLHCTEHTQALVLLQPEELVDDLTRRALAPLTHCGPAHARRLAETLLAWLETRGGAPEVAARLGVHPQTVRYRLRQIRELWGDEVDDPDRRFELELVLRARRLRGELGQQP
;
A
#
# COMPACT_ATOMS: atom_id res chain seq x y z
N ARG A 1 -19.95 20.25 -11.41
CA ARG A 1 -18.56 20.42 -10.90
C ARG A 1 -18.15 21.88 -10.62
N ARG A 2 -18.74 22.93 -11.22
CA ARG A 2 -18.36 24.35 -10.94
C ARG A 2 -18.60 24.84 -9.49
N ALA A 3 -19.49 24.21 -8.72
CA ALA A 3 -19.88 24.69 -7.38
C ALA A 3 -18.88 24.37 -6.26
N LEU A 4 -17.87 23.52 -6.50
CA LEU A 4 -16.90 23.07 -5.48
C LEU A 4 -15.46 23.49 -5.81
N SER A 5 -15.29 24.47 -6.72
CA SER A 5 -13.97 24.97 -7.09
C SER A 5 -13.29 25.62 -5.87
N GLY A 6 -12.09 25.15 -5.52
CA GLY A 6 -11.32 25.64 -4.37
C GLY A 6 -11.68 25.00 -3.02
N TRP A 7 -12.58 24.02 -3.00
CA TRP A 7 -12.94 23.27 -1.80
C TRP A 7 -12.18 21.93 -1.77
N SER A 8 -11.76 21.54 -0.58
CA SER A 8 -11.23 20.21 -0.28
C SER A 8 -12.24 19.47 0.59
N GLY A 9 -12.48 18.20 0.27
CA GLY A 9 -13.35 17.35 1.08
C GLY A 9 -13.57 15.98 0.44
N ALA A 10 -14.45 15.20 1.04
CA ALA A 10 -14.78 13.87 0.54
C ALA A 10 -16.30 13.64 0.50
N ILE A 11 -16.72 12.86 -0.49
CA ILE A 11 -18.10 12.42 -0.66
C ILE A 11 -18.14 10.91 -0.43
N GLY A 12 -18.92 10.47 0.55
CA GLY A 12 -19.18 9.06 0.79
C GLY A 12 -20.05 8.42 -0.30
N PRO A 13 -20.24 7.09 -0.29
CA PRO A 13 -21.05 6.41 -1.28
C PRO A 13 -22.52 6.87 -1.24
N PRO A 14 -23.24 6.80 -2.37
CA PRO A 14 -24.69 6.98 -2.38
C PRO A 14 -25.35 5.85 -1.59
N VAL A 15 -26.25 6.19 -0.68
CA VAL A 15 -26.92 5.26 0.24
C VAL A 15 -28.36 5.70 0.50
N ALA A 16 -29.21 4.79 0.99
CA ALA A 16 -30.54 5.16 1.43
C ALA A 16 -30.48 6.11 2.65
N PRO A 17 -31.50 6.96 2.90
CA PRO A 17 -31.46 7.90 4.02
C PRO A 17 -31.12 7.30 5.40
N PRO A 18 -31.60 6.09 5.78
CA PRO A 18 -31.22 5.46 7.05
C PRO A 18 -29.73 5.14 7.17
N ASP A 19 -29.04 4.98 6.04
CA ASP A 19 -27.62 4.63 5.96
C ASP A 19 -26.72 5.86 5.82
N ALA A 20 -27.26 7.09 5.87
CA ALA A 20 -26.48 8.32 5.67
C ALA A 20 -25.23 8.41 6.58
N ALA A 21 -25.32 7.89 7.81
CA ALA A 21 -24.20 7.82 8.74
C ALA A 21 -23.03 6.96 8.21
N LYS A 22 -23.28 5.92 7.42
CA LYS A 22 -22.23 5.13 6.76
C LYS A 22 -21.49 5.95 5.72
N SER A 23 -22.22 6.71 4.91
CA SER A 23 -21.64 7.60 3.91
C SER A 23 -20.79 8.69 4.56
N LEU A 24 -21.29 9.30 5.65
CA LEU A 24 -20.55 10.27 6.45
C LEU A 24 -19.25 9.69 7.01
N ARG A 25 -19.28 8.51 7.63
CA ARG A 25 -18.06 7.87 8.18
C ARG A 25 -16.96 7.66 7.13
N TRP A 26 -17.33 7.29 5.90
CA TRP A 26 -16.37 7.13 4.80
C TRP A 26 -15.75 8.48 4.41
N ALA A 27 -16.59 9.52 4.33
CA ALA A 27 -16.13 10.88 4.05
C ALA A 27 -15.21 11.42 5.15
N GLU A 28 -15.55 11.23 6.42
CA GLU A 28 -14.70 11.61 7.56
C GLU A 28 -13.36 10.89 7.52
N SER A 29 -13.37 9.57 7.27
CA SER A 29 -12.12 8.78 7.13
C SER A 29 -11.24 9.31 5.99
N ALA A 30 -11.85 9.65 4.85
CA ALA A 30 -11.14 10.24 3.72
C ALA A 30 -10.54 11.61 4.07
N VAL A 31 -11.30 12.49 4.73
CA VAL A 31 -10.82 13.81 5.17
C VAL A 31 -9.63 13.65 6.13
N THR A 32 -9.70 12.73 7.09
CA THR A 32 -8.56 12.44 7.98
C THR A 32 -7.31 11.99 7.19
N LEU A 33 -7.47 11.17 6.14
CA LEU A 33 -6.34 10.79 5.28
C LEU A 33 -5.82 11.98 4.46
N MET A 34 -6.68 12.90 4.03
CA MET A 34 -6.28 14.13 3.32
C MET A 34 -5.48 15.07 4.23
N GLU A 35 -5.94 15.30 5.47
CA GLU A 35 -5.24 16.13 6.47
C GLU A 35 -3.83 15.61 6.77
N ARG A 36 -3.64 14.30 6.65
CA ARG A 36 -2.36 13.62 6.83
C ARG A 36 -1.48 13.58 5.57
N GLY A 37 -1.96 14.12 4.45
CA GLY A 37 -1.26 14.07 3.17
C GLY A 37 -1.22 12.69 2.50
N LEU A 38 -2.06 11.75 2.95
CA LEU A 38 -2.16 10.39 2.41
C LEU A 38 -3.17 10.31 1.24
N LEU A 39 -4.02 11.33 1.09
CA LEU A 39 -4.89 11.53 -0.06
C LEU A 39 -4.77 12.98 -0.58
N PRO A 40 -5.03 13.23 -1.88
CA PRO A 40 -5.00 14.58 -2.44
C PRO A 40 -6.00 15.50 -1.74
N ALA A 41 -5.54 16.69 -1.34
CA ALA A 41 -6.37 17.71 -0.68
C ALA A 41 -6.78 18.87 -1.60
N ALA A 42 -6.51 18.79 -2.92
CA ALA A 42 -6.75 19.91 -3.85
C ALA A 42 -8.16 19.92 -4.46
N GLU A 43 -8.94 18.87 -4.26
CA GLU A 43 -10.29 18.73 -4.81
C GLU A 43 -11.20 17.90 -3.90
N VAL A 44 -12.49 17.88 -4.23
CA VAL A 44 -13.45 16.99 -3.57
C VAL A 44 -13.35 15.59 -4.18
N LEU A 45 -13.02 14.61 -3.35
CA LEU A 45 -12.85 13.21 -3.78
C LEU A 45 -14.10 12.36 -3.53
N HIS A 46 -14.29 11.32 -4.32
CA HIS A 46 -15.31 10.30 -4.07
C HIS A 46 -14.68 9.10 -3.35
N CYS A 47 -15.18 8.75 -2.17
CA CYS A 47 -14.63 7.67 -1.35
C CYS A 47 -14.59 6.33 -2.09
N THR A 48 -15.53 6.09 -2.99
CA THR A 48 -15.61 4.87 -3.82
C THR A 48 -14.44 4.71 -4.79
N GLU A 49 -13.76 5.80 -5.14
CA GLU A 49 -12.57 5.80 -6.01
C GLU A 49 -11.28 5.53 -5.20
N HIS A 50 -11.34 5.68 -3.87
CA HIS A 50 -10.22 5.54 -2.94
C HIS A 50 -10.43 4.45 -1.89
N THR A 51 -11.31 3.48 -2.16
CA THR A 51 -11.67 2.41 -1.22
C THR A 51 -10.46 1.64 -0.69
N GLN A 52 -9.47 1.36 -1.53
CA GLN A 52 -8.25 0.68 -1.10
C GLN A 52 -7.50 1.48 -0.01
N ALA A 53 -7.36 2.80 -0.17
CA ALA A 53 -6.71 3.65 0.84
C ALA A 53 -7.54 3.70 2.13
N LEU A 54 -8.86 3.80 2.01
CA LEU A 54 -9.77 3.82 3.16
C LEU A 54 -9.76 2.51 3.96
N VAL A 55 -9.57 1.36 3.29
CA VAL A 55 -9.49 0.04 3.93
C VAL A 55 -8.10 -0.22 4.51
N LEU A 56 -7.03 0.10 3.77
CA LEU A 56 -5.67 -0.29 4.16
C LEU A 56 -4.98 0.69 5.12
N LEU A 57 -5.52 1.90 5.28
CA LEU A 57 -4.94 2.90 6.17
C LEU A 57 -5.73 3.06 7.48
N GLN A 58 -6.75 2.23 7.71
CA GLN A 58 -7.62 2.27 8.90
C GLN A 58 -7.99 0.84 9.37
N PRO A 59 -7.86 0.51 10.67
CA PRO A 59 -7.20 1.28 11.74
C PRO A 59 -5.67 1.15 11.65
N GLU A 60 -4.99 2.29 11.70
CA GLU A 60 -3.53 2.39 11.51
C GLU A 60 -2.73 1.49 12.45
N GLU A 61 -3.14 1.41 13.72
CA GLU A 61 -2.46 0.61 14.74
C GLU A 61 -2.37 -0.87 14.38
N LEU A 62 -3.43 -1.44 13.77
CA LEU A 62 -3.44 -2.84 13.35
C LEU A 62 -2.54 -3.06 12.13
N VAL A 63 -2.56 -2.12 11.18
CA VAL A 63 -1.71 -2.17 9.99
C VAL A 63 -0.24 -2.02 10.38
N ASP A 64 0.06 -1.18 11.36
CA ASP A 64 1.42 -0.97 11.88
C ASP A 64 1.93 -2.17 12.66
N ASP A 65 1.08 -2.78 13.50
CA ASP A 65 1.39 -4.04 14.17
C ASP A 65 1.67 -5.16 13.16
N LEU A 66 0.80 -5.32 12.17
CA LEU A 66 1.00 -6.30 11.12
C LEU A 66 2.26 -6.00 10.31
N THR A 67 2.51 -4.73 9.95
CA THR A 67 3.72 -4.32 9.22
C THR A 67 4.98 -4.67 10.00
N ARG A 68 5.01 -4.36 11.30
CA ARG A 68 6.14 -4.69 12.17
C ARG A 68 6.41 -6.20 12.22
N ARG A 69 5.37 -7.03 12.35
CA ARG A 69 5.49 -8.50 12.41
C ARG A 69 5.83 -9.12 11.04
N ALA A 70 5.17 -8.67 9.98
CA ALA A 70 5.33 -9.19 8.62
C ALA A 70 6.69 -8.85 8.01
N LEU A 71 7.18 -7.63 8.27
CA LEU A 71 8.45 -7.15 7.75
C LEU A 71 9.59 -7.20 8.78
N ALA A 72 9.40 -7.88 9.91
CA ALA A 72 10.43 -8.07 10.94
C ALA A 72 11.77 -8.57 10.36
N PRO A 73 11.83 -9.50 9.38
CA PRO A 73 13.10 -9.93 8.79
C PRO A 73 13.92 -8.80 8.16
N LEU A 74 13.26 -7.74 7.64
CA LEU A 74 13.95 -6.59 7.05
C LEU A 74 14.63 -5.67 8.07
N THR A 75 14.32 -5.79 9.37
CA THR A 75 14.88 -4.91 10.41
C THR A 75 16.39 -5.10 10.60
N HIS A 76 16.93 -6.27 10.21
CA HIS A 76 18.36 -6.56 10.23
C HIS A 76 19.10 -6.02 8.99
N CYS A 77 18.38 -5.48 8.01
CA CYS A 77 18.95 -4.88 6.81
C CYS A 77 19.15 -3.37 7.00
N GLY A 78 20.17 -2.80 6.36
CA GLY A 78 20.28 -1.34 6.27
C GLY A 78 19.05 -0.72 5.58
N PRO A 79 18.61 0.51 5.95
CA PRO A 79 17.33 1.08 5.51
C PRO A 79 17.13 1.08 3.99
N ALA A 80 18.16 1.49 3.23
CA ALA A 80 18.10 1.51 1.78
C ALA A 80 18.01 0.10 1.17
N HIS A 81 18.62 -0.91 1.80
CA HIS A 81 18.54 -2.29 1.35
C HIS A 81 17.16 -2.88 1.66
N ALA A 82 16.66 -2.68 2.87
CA ALA A 82 15.32 -3.08 3.28
C ALA A 82 14.25 -2.53 2.33
N ARG A 83 14.35 -1.24 1.96
CA ARG A 83 13.44 -0.61 0.99
C ARG A 83 13.49 -1.31 -0.37
N ARG A 84 14.67 -1.56 -0.93
CA ARG A 84 14.81 -2.25 -2.22
C ARG A 84 14.26 -3.68 -2.19
N LEU A 85 14.43 -4.40 -1.09
CA LEU A 85 13.86 -5.74 -0.93
C LEU A 85 12.33 -5.67 -0.82
N ALA A 86 11.78 -4.73 -0.04
CA ALA A 86 10.34 -4.52 0.06
C ALA A 86 9.70 -4.15 -1.30
N GLU A 87 10.33 -3.25 -2.06
CA GLU A 87 9.88 -2.89 -3.42
C GLU A 87 9.93 -4.10 -4.37
N THR A 88 10.99 -4.91 -4.27
CA THR A 88 11.13 -6.13 -5.10
C THR A 88 10.09 -7.19 -4.72
N LEU A 89 9.85 -7.38 -3.42
CA LEU A 89 8.85 -8.30 -2.90
C LEU A 89 7.45 -7.89 -3.36
N LEU A 90 7.08 -6.61 -3.23
CA LEU A 90 5.78 -6.11 -3.69
C LEU A 90 5.61 -6.33 -5.20
N ALA A 91 6.61 -5.98 -6.00
CA ALA A 91 6.56 -6.17 -7.45
C ALA A 91 6.43 -7.66 -7.83
N TRP A 92 7.08 -8.56 -7.09
CA TRP A 92 6.96 -10.00 -7.30
C TRP A 92 5.60 -10.56 -6.86
N LEU A 93 5.02 -10.08 -5.76
CA LEU A 93 3.68 -10.49 -5.32
C LEU A 93 2.59 -10.01 -6.30
N GLU A 94 2.76 -8.83 -6.90
CA GLU A 94 1.82 -8.25 -7.86
C GLU A 94 1.95 -8.83 -9.29
N THR A 95 2.99 -9.62 -9.58
CA THR A 95 3.22 -10.20 -10.91
C THR A 95 2.94 -11.70 -10.91
N ARG A 96 2.38 -12.20 -12.01
CA ARG A 96 2.17 -13.65 -12.21
C ARG A 96 3.40 -14.35 -12.81
N GLY A 97 4.37 -13.59 -13.31
CA GLY A 97 5.59 -14.11 -13.92
C GLY A 97 6.81 -14.14 -13.01
N GLY A 98 7.97 -14.35 -13.64
CA GLY A 98 9.26 -14.49 -12.95
C GLY A 98 10.08 -13.21 -12.91
N ALA A 99 11.35 -13.37 -12.54
CA ALA A 99 12.30 -12.25 -12.42
C ALA A 99 12.37 -11.27 -13.62
N PRO A 100 12.20 -11.68 -14.90
CA PRO A 100 12.18 -10.74 -16.02
C PRO A 100 11.04 -9.72 -15.97
N GLU A 101 9.83 -10.13 -15.56
CA GLU A 101 8.66 -9.25 -15.50
C GLU A 101 8.79 -8.25 -14.34
N VAL A 102 9.21 -8.75 -13.18
CA VAL A 102 9.53 -7.93 -12.01
C VAL A 102 10.64 -6.91 -12.34
N ALA A 103 11.66 -7.33 -13.10
CA ALA A 103 12.75 -6.45 -13.53
C ALA A 103 12.28 -5.32 -14.45
N ALA A 104 11.42 -5.63 -15.42
CA ALA A 104 10.80 -4.63 -16.29
C ALA A 104 9.97 -3.62 -15.48
N ARG A 105 9.18 -4.10 -14.51
CA ARG A 105 8.37 -3.24 -13.62
C ARG A 105 9.21 -2.32 -12.75
N LEU A 106 10.37 -2.79 -12.30
CA LEU A 106 11.27 -2.04 -11.41
C LEU A 106 12.34 -1.22 -12.15
N GLY A 107 12.46 -1.35 -13.47
CA GLY A 107 13.51 -0.68 -14.25
C GLY A 107 14.93 -1.15 -13.90
N VAL A 108 15.10 -2.42 -13.51
CA VAL A 108 16.41 -2.99 -13.13
C VAL A 108 16.74 -4.22 -13.96
N HIS A 109 17.99 -4.70 -13.88
CA HIS A 109 18.41 -5.90 -14.59
C HIS A 109 17.77 -7.18 -13.98
N PRO A 110 17.34 -8.18 -14.78
CA PRO A 110 16.76 -9.44 -14.28
C PRO A 110 17.63 -10.19 -13.27
N GLN A 111 18.96 -10.14 -13.41
CA GLN A 111 19.88 -10.76 -12.45
C GLN A 111 19.80 -10.11 -11.06
N THR A 112 19.60 -8.78 -11.01
CA THR A 112 19.42 -8.05 -9.75
C THR A 112 18.15 -8.50 -9.04
N VAL A 113 17.07 -8.74 -9.79
CA VAL A 113 15.83 -9.29 -9.23
C VAL A 113 16.05 -10.70 -8.72
N ARG A 114 16.68 -11.60 -9.49
CA ARG A 114 16.99 -12.97 -9.03
C ARG A 114 17.78 -12.97 -7.73
N TYR A 115 18.79 -12.09 -7.64
CA TYR A 115 19.58 -11.91 -6.44
C TYR A 115 18.71 -11.47 -5.25
N ARG A 116 17.91 -10.41 -5.41
CA ARG A 116 17.02 -9.92 -4.34
C ARG A 116 15.95 -10.94 -3.93
N LEU A 117 15.37 -11.68 -4.88
CA LEU A 117 14.40 -12.74 -4.58
C LEU A 117 15.03 -13.91 -3.83
N ARG A 118 16.31 -14.23 -4.10
CA ARG A 118 17.06 -15.20 -3.30
C ARG A 118 17.25 -14.70 -1.86
N GLN A 119 17.64 -13.44 -1.69
CA GLN A 119 17.76 -12.83 -0.35
C GLN A 119 16.42 -12.81 0.41
N ILE A 120 15.32 -12.52 -0.29
CA ILE A 120 13.97 -12.60 0.28
C ILE A 120 13.68 -14.04 0.74
N ARG A 121 13.98 -15.06 -0.07
CA ARG A 121 13.81 -16.46 0.36
C ARG A 121 14.72 -16.84 1.53
N GLU A 122 15.92 -16.28 1.63
CA GLU A 122 16.80 -16.47 2.79
C GLU A 122 16.23 -15.84 4.07
N LEU A 123 15.50 -14.71 3.95
CA LEU A 123 14.93 -13.97 5.08
C LEU A 123 13.62 -14.55 5.60
N TRP A 124 12.73 -15.03 4.72
CA TRP A 124 11.40 -15.55 5.08
C TRP A 124 11.30 -17.08 4.98
N GLY A 125 12.29 -17.75 4.38
CA GLY A 125 12.22 -19.19 4.12
C GLY A 125 11.04 -19.56 3.23
N ASP A 126 10.44 -20.71 3.51
CA ASP A 126 9.28 -21.22 2.77
C ASP A 126 7.99 -20.44 3.05
N GLU A 127 7.94 -19.63 4.12
CA GLU A 127 6.78 -18.80 4.45
C GLU A 127 6.46 -17.78 3.35
N VAL A 128 7.45 -17.40 2.52
CA VAL A 128 7.22 -16.45 1.42
C VAL A 128 6.37 -17.03 0.28
N ASP A 129 6.23 -18.35 0.24
CA ASP A 129 5.39 -19.07 -0.72
C ASP A 129 4.04 -19.50 -0.11
N ASP A 130 3.85 -19.37 1.22
CA ASP A 130 2.58 -19.65 1.90
C ASP A 130 1.48 -18.64 1.48
N PRO A 131 0.27 -19.08 1.09
CA PRO A 131 -0.78 -18.18 0.58
C PRO A 131 -1.21 -17.09 1.57
N ASP A 132 -1.39 -17.44 2.85
CA ASP A 132 -1.85 -16.50 3.87
C ASP A 132 -0.75 -15.49 4.17
N ARG A 133 0.50 -15.95 4.26
CA ARG A 133 1.64 -15.08 4.47
C ARG A 133 1.92 -14.15 3.29
N ARG A 134 1.78 -14.64 2.07
CA ARG A 134 1.87 -13.82 0.85
C ARG A 134 0.84 -12.69 0.86
N PHE A 135 -0.40 -12.99 1.26
CA PHE A 135 -1.45 -12.00 1.39
C PHE A 135 -1.11 -10.95 2.45
N GLU A 136 -0.65 -11.36 3.64
CA GLU A 136 -0.21 -10.42 4.68
C GLU A 136 0.92 -9.50 4.21
N LEU A 137 1.94 -10.07 3.54
CA LEU A 137 3.06 -9.31 2.98
C LEU A 137 2.58 -8.31 1.92
N GLU A 138 1.71 -8.74 1.00
CA GLU A 138 1.16 -7.86 -0.03
C GLU A 138 0.33 -6.73 0.59
N LEU A 139 -0.48 -7.03 1.60
CA LEU A 139 -1.30 -6.07 2.32
C LEU A 139 -0.47 -4.94 2.93
N VAL A 140 0.56 -5.29 3.72
CA VAL A 140 1.40 -4.30 4.41
C VAL A 140 2.27 -3.52 3.42
N LEU A 141 2.78 -4.17 2.38
CA LEU A 141 3.58 -3.49 1.37
C LEU A 141 2.73 -2.50 0.54
N ARG A 142 1.47 -2.85 0.25
CA ARG A 142 0.52 -1.92 -0.38
C ARG A 142 0.17 -0.75 0.53
N ALA A 143 -0.04 -0.99 1.82
CA ALA A 143 -0.27 0.08 2.80
C ALA A 143 0.92 1.05 2.85
N ARG A 144 2.15 0.53 2.93
CA ARG A 144 3.38 1.35 2.87
C ARG A 144 3.53 2.12 1.57
N ARG A 145 3.15 1.54 0.42
CA ARG A 145 3.12 2.27 -0.87
C ARG A 145 2.11 3.42 -0.84
N LEU A 146 0.92 3.20 -0.30
CA LEU A 146 -0.10 4.25 -0.16
C LEU A 146 0.36 5.39 0.78
N ARG A 147 1.22 5.08 1.76
CA ARG A 147 1.87 6.06 2.64
C ARG A 147 3.08 6.76 2.01
N GLY A 148 3.46 6.43 0.78
CA GLY A 148 4.65 6.99 0.11
C GLY A 148 5.98 6.42 0.63
N GLU A 149 5.95 5.37 1.45
CA GLU A 149 7.16 4.75 2.02
C GLU A 149 7.83 3.74 1.08
N LEU A 150 7.10 3.29 0.06
CA LEU A 150 7.57 2.39 -0.99
C LEU A 150 7.18 2.96 -2.35
N GLY A 151 8.12 3.00 -3.30
CA GLY A 151 7.89 3.68 -4.58
C GLY A 151 8.03 5.21 -4.47
N GLN A 152 8.41 5.81 -5.60
CA GLN A 152 8.92 7.17 -5.81
C GLN A 152 10.34 7.43 -5.26
N GLN A 153 11.35 7.09 -6.06
CA GLN A 153 12.43 8.04 -6.32
C GLN A 153 12.00 8.88 -7.54
N PRO A 154 12.26 10.20 -7.57
CA PRO A 154 12.04 11.02 -8.76
C PRO A 154 12.83 10.51 -9.97
#